data_AF-A0A7W1UMS0-F1
#
_entry.id   AF-A0A7W1UMS0-F1
#
_cell.length_a   1.000
_cell.length_b   1.000
_cell.length_c   1.000
_cell.angle_alpha   90.00
_cell.angle_beta   90.00
_cell.angle_gamma   90.00
#
_symmetry.space_group_name_H-M   'P 1'
#
loop_
_entity.id
_entity.type
_entity.pdbx_description
1 polymer ?
#
loop_
_entity_poly.entity_id
_entity_poly.type
_entity_poly.pdbx_seq_one_letter_code
_entity_poly.pdbx_strand_id
1 'polypeptide(L)' 'LSGDCSAWYEDAKLKSSTSYTLVKDKKGFRVESKPHGKWTYYDKNGNVMMETTYKKGEKIK' A
#
# COMPACT_ATOMS: atom_id res chain seq x y z
N LEU A 1 -3.44 4.83 13.73
CA LEU A 1 -2.29 5.09 12.84
C LEU A 1 -2.34 4.16 11.62
N SER A 2 -3.36 4.31 10.80
CA SER A 2 -3.35 3.81 9.42
C SER A 2 -2.83 4.97 8.58
N GLY A 3 -1.72 4.76 7.88
CA GLY A 3 -1.10 5.77 7.03
C GLY A 3 -1.03 5.26 5.61
N ASP A 4 -1.48 6.08 4.68
CA ASP A 4 -1.17 5.96 3.27
C ASP A 4 0.26 6.46 3.04
N CYS A 5 1.13 5.55 2.58
CA CYS A 5 2.49 5.90 2.17
C CYS A 5 2.53 6.01 0.65
N SER A 6 2.72 7.23 0.17
CA SER A 6 3.05 7.49 -1.23
C SER A 6 4.56 7.62 -1.35
N ALA A 7 5.16 6.88 -2.27
CA ALA A 7 6.55 7.05 -2.65
C ALA A 7 6.58 7.75 -4.01
N TRP A 8 7.51 8.69 -4.18
CA TRP A 8 7.77 9.39 -5.44
C TRP A 8 9.18 9.03 -5.93
N TYR A 9 9.37 9.05 -7.24
CA TYR A 9 10.69 9.01 -7.86
C TYR A 9 11.38 10.36 -7.66
N GLU A 10 12.71 10.38 -7.81
CA GLU A 10 13.57 11.58 -7.74
C GLU A 10 13.11 12.71 -8.68
N ASP A 11 12.36 12.36 -9.73
CA ASP A 11 11.77 13.26 -10.72
C ASP A 11 10.36 13.78 -10.33
N ALA A 12 9.97 13.67 -9.06
CA ALA A 12 8.63 13.99 -8.53
C ALA A 12 7.46 13.18 -9.13
N LYS A 13 7.73 12.17 -9.98
CA LYS A 13 6.72 11.25 -10.51
C LYS A 13 6.30 10.23 -9.46
N LEU A 14 4.99 10.02 -9.31
CA LEU A 14 4.43 9.05 -8.36
C LEU A 14 5.01 7.66 -8.65
N LYS A 15 5.71 7.05 -7.69
CA LYS A 15 6.41 5.76 -7.85
C LYS A 15 5.52 4.60 -7.44
N SER A 16 4.91 4.73 -6.29
CA SER A 16 3.98 3.74 -5.77
C SER A 16 3.10 4.36 -4.71
N SER A 17 1.79 4.10 -4.79
CA SER A 17 0.88 4.40 -3.69
C SER A 17 0.62 3.11 -2.92
N THR A 18 1.00 3.09 -1.65
CA THR A 18 0.90 1.91 -0.78
C THR A 18 0.10 2.26 0.46
N SER A 19 -0.96 1.51 0.71
CA SER A 19 -1.81 1.73 1.88
C SER A 19 -1.66 0.58 2.86
N TYR A 20 -1.42 0.92 4.12
CA TYR A 20 -1.28 -0.03 5.23
C TYR A 20 -2.33 0.27 6.30
N THR A 21 -2.88 -0.79 6.89
CA THR A 21 -3.81 -0.69 8.01
C THR A 21 -3.27 -1.46 9.21
N LEU A 22 -3.43 -0.90 10.40
CA LEU A 22 -3.09 -1.60 11.65
C LEU A 22 -4.26 -2.52 12.01
N VAL A 23 -4.02 -3.83 11.92
CA VAL A 23 -4.96 -4.83 12.40
C VAL A 23 -4.62 -5.15 13.85
N LYS A 24 -5.54 -4.82 14.76
CA LYS A 24 -5.45 -5.25 16.16
C LYS A 24 -5.91 -6.70 16.25
N ASP A 25 -5.09 -7.56 16.86
CA ASP A 25 -5.51 -8.89 17.26
C ASP A 25 -6.66 -8.81 18.28
N LYS A 26 -7.55 -9.81 18.31
CA LYS A 26 -8.70 -9.87 19.24
C LYS A 26 -8.29 -9.78 20.71
N LYS A 27 -7.05 -10.14 21.07
CA LYS A 27 -6.52 -9.98 22.43
C LYS A 27 -6.00 -8.57 22.74
N GLY A 28 -5.94 -7.65 21.78
CA GLY A 28 -5.56 -6.25 21.99
C GLY A 28 -4.06 -5.98 22.20
N PHE A 29 -3.23 -7.03 22.31
CA PHE A 29 -1.79 -6.91 22.59
C PHE A 29 -0.90 -6.74 21.36
N ARG A 30 -1.33 -7.21 20.18
CA ARG A 30 -0.55 -7.13 18.94
C ARG A 30 -1.29 -6.29 17.89
N VAL A 31 -0.64 -5.22 17.47
CA VAL A 31 -0.99 -4.43 16.29
C VAL A 31 -0.05 -4.82 15.17
N GLU A 32 -0.57 -5.39 14.10
CA GLU A 32 0.22 -5.71 12.92
C GLU A 32 -0.17 -4.78 11.78
N SER A 33 0.82 -4.16 11.14
CA SER A 33 0.60 -3.38 9.93
C SER A 33 0.41 -4.33 8.76
N LYS A 34 -0.83 -4.45 8.28
CA LYS A 34 -1.14 -5.26 7.10
C LYS A 34 -1.41 -4.37 5.89
N PRO A 35 -0.92 -4.74 4.70
CA PRO A 35 -1.25 -4.01 3.47
C PRO A 35 -2.77 -4.07 3.23
N HIS A 36 -3.36 -2.91 2.95
CA HIS A 36 -4.78 -2.78 2.69
C HIS A 36 -5.08 -1.58 1.80
N GLY A 37 -5.75 -1.78 0.68
CA GLY A 37 -6.11 -0.76 -0.29
C GLY A 37 -5.66 -1.14 -1.70
N LYS A 38 -5.86 -0.23 -2.66
CA LYS A 38 -5.30 -0.36 -4.00
C LYS A 38 -3.84 0.09 -3.99
N TRP A 39 -3.01 -0.69 -4.62
CA TRP A 39 -1.59 -0.46 -4.78
C TRP A 39 -1.31 -0.34 -6.27
N THR A 40 -0.83 0.83 -6.66
CA THR A 40 -0.52 1.13 -8.05
C THR A 40 0.94 1.47 -8.15
N TYR A 41 1.65 0.75 -9.02
CA TYR A 41 3.04 0.98 -9.37
C TYR A 41 3.10 1.64 -10.73
N TYR A 42 3.87 2.72 -10.80
CA TYR A 42 4.08 3.45 -12.04
C TYR A 42 5.52 3.26 -12.50
N ASP A 43 5.69 3.18 -13.80
CA ASP A 43 7.00 3.18 -14.44
C ASP A 43 7.61 4.59 -14.47
N LYS A 44 8.89 4.72 -14.80
CA LYS A 44 9.57 6.02 -14.96
C LYS A 44 8.88 6.95 -15.98
N ASN A 45 8.13 6.37 -16.92
CA ASN A 45 7.32 7.11 -17.87
C ASN A 45 5.96 7.59 -17.32
N GLY A 46 5.60 7.24 -16.09
CA GLY A 46 4.29 7.55 -15.49
C GLY A 46 3.16 6.61 -15.91
N ASN A 47 3.47 5.56 -16.69
CA ASN A 47 2.50 4.53 -17.06
C ASN A 47 2.27 3.57 -15.90
N VAL A 48 1.02 3.14 -15.70
CA VAL A 48 0.69 2.11 -14.71
C VAL A 48 1.34 0.80 -15.15
N MET A 49 2.35 0.40 -14.39
CA MET A 49 3.09 -0.84 -14.63
C MET A 49 2.38 -2.02 -13.98
N MET A 50 1.79 -1.80 -12.81
CA MET A 50 1.09 -2.83 -12.05
C MET A 50 0.05 -2.22 -11.14
N GLU A 51 -1.16 -2.76 -11.18
CA GLU A 51 -2.17 -2.50 -10.17
C GLU A 51 -2.46 -3.79 -9.40
N THR A 52 -2.60 -3.68 -8.09
CA THR A 52 -3.01 -4.79 -7.25
C THR A 52 -3.80 -4.28 -6.05
N THR A 53 -4.76 -5.07 -5.58
CA THR A 53 -5.54 -4.68 -4.40
C THR A 53 -5.15 -5.59 -3.24
N TYR A 54 -4.91 -5.02 -2.07
CA TYR A 54 -4.69 -5.78 -0.85
C TYR A 54 -5.84 -5.57 0.14
N LYS A 55 -6.25 -6.61 0.85
CA LYS A 55 -7.26 -6.53 1.90
C LYS A 55 -6.78 -7.27 3.13
N LYS A 56 -6.50 -6.50 4.20
CA LYS A 56 -6.04 -7.04 5.49
C LYS A 56 -4.86 -8.01 5.35
N GLY A 57 -3.91 -7.73 4.46
CA GLY A 57 -2.74 -8.57 4.22
C GLY A 57 -2.86 -9.54 3.04
N GLU A 58 -4.06 -9.75 2.50
CA GLU A 58 -4.27 -10.67 1.38
C GLU A 58 -4.35 -9.91 0.05
N LYS A 59 -3.62 -10.41 -0.96
CA LYS A 59 -3.67 -9.87 -2.32
C LYS A 59 -4.96 -10.33 -3.00
N ILE A 60 -5.85 -9.41 -3.28
CA ILE A 60 -7.02 -9.63 -4.14
C ILE A 60 -6.64 -9.17 -5.54
N LYS A 61 -6.49 -10.13 -6.46
CA LYS A 61 -6.29 -9.89 -7.88
C LYS A 61 -7.64 -9.88 -8.59
#